data_AF-A0A538L2F4-F1
#
_entry.id   AF-A0A538L2F4-F1
#
_cell.length_a   1.000
_cell.length_b   1.000
_cell.length_c   1.000
_cell.angle_alpha   90.00
_cell.angle_beta   90.00
_cell.angle_gamma   90.00
#
_symmetry.space_group_name_H-M   'P 1'
#
loop_
_entity.id
_entity.type
_entity.pdbx_description
1 polymer ?
#
loop_
_entity_poly.entity_id
_entity_poly.type
_entity_poly.pdbx_seq_one_letter_code
_entity_poly.pdbx_strand_id
1 'polypeptide(L)'
;MNGQPEAATNGKEQAIYAPVVLSEALAEQVKDLLTASEDAARAIKERAEHDADALRRTATRAAVEEAGRAMTVPSEEKLPELEATVSELRELVDDLRTDVDRLTTELTLVGSEQRSLPPPSDAQTPPPGFDRRALLIALNMASNGASRAEAADYLADNLNLRDCDELLDAVYGYVDSTAA
;
A
#
# COMPACT_ATOMS: atom_id res chain seq x y z
N MET A 1 107.45 20.79 75.00
CA MET A 1 107.81 21.94 74.14
C MET A 1 106.52 22.40 73.49
N ASN A 2 105.83 23.39 74.07
CA ASN A 2 105.91 24.84 73.74
C ASN A 2 105.56 25.09 72.26
N GLY A 3 104.56 25.89 71.87
CA GLY A 3 103.67 26.77 72.64
C GLY A 3 102.47 27.28 71.79
N GLN A 4 101.50 27.91 72.48
CA GLN A 4 100.44 28.80 71.96
C GLN A 4 100.99 30.24 71.76
N PRO A 5 100.22 31.27 71.33
CA PRO A 5 98.94 31.38 70.57
C PRO A 5 99.05 32.40 69.39
N GLU A 6 97.98 32.69 68.65
CA GLU A 6 97.70 34.03 68.03
C GLU A 6 96.22 34.07 67.58
N ALA A 7 95.58 35.22 67.72
CA ALA A 7 94.14 35.43 67.74
C ALA A 7 93.64 36.33 66.60
N ALA A 8 92.31 36.29 66.39
CA ALA A 8 91.45 37.26 65.68
C ALA A 8 91.60 37.33 64.14
N THR A 9 90.53 37.28 63.35
CA THR A 9 89.54 38.36 63.15
C THR A 9 88.42 37.80 62.23
N ASN A 10 87.16 37.88 62.63
CA ASN A 10 86.15 38.89 62.25
C ASN A 10 85.40 38.62 60.93
N GLY A 11 84.07 38.44 61.06
CA GLY A 11 83.04 38.89 60.12
C GLY A 11 82.94 38.21 58.76
N LYS A 12 81.83 37.48 58.53
CA LYS A 12 80.83 37.79 57.48
C LYS A 12 79.79 36.68 57.32
N GLU A 13 78.53 37.09 57.46
CA GLU A 13 77.35 36.70 56.65
C GLU A 13 76.95 35.21 56.68
N GLN A 14 75.89 34.87 57.41
CA GLN A 14 74.51 34.84 56.87
C GLN A 14 74.46 34.29 55.43
N ALA A 15 74.12 33.00 55.27
CA ALA A 15 73.25 32.49 54.21
C ALA A 15 73.33 30.96 54.13
N ILE A 16 72.70 30.23 55.06
CA ILE A 16 72.37 28.81 54.81
C ILE A 16 70.96 28.53 55.36
N TYR A 17 69.93 28.89 54.57
CA TYR A 17 68.55 28.41 54.70
C TYR A 17 67.90 28.44 53.30
N ALA A 18 68.21 27.48 52.43
CA ALA A 18 67.63 27.45 51.08
C ALA A 18 67.52 26.07 50.38
N PRO A 19 67.08 24.98 51.05
CA PRO A 19 66.53 23.84 50.27
C PRO A 19 65.08 23.46 50.57
N VAL A 20 64.47 23.85 51.70
CA VAL A 20 63.10 23.41 52.06
C VAL A 20 61.99 24.25 51.38
N VAL A 21 62.26 25.54 51.14
CA VAL A 21 61.27 26.51 50.62
C VAL A 21 60.82 26.20 49.18
N LEU A 22 61.69 25.57 48.37
CA LEU A 22 61.38 25.23 46.98
C LEU A 22 60.38 24.07 46.87
N SER A 23 60.40 23.11 47.81
CA SER A 23 59.48 21.97 47.80
C SER A 23 58.06 22.36 48.23
N GLU A 24 57.96 23.27 49.20
CA GLU A 24 56.66 23.78 49.69
C GLU A 24 56.02 24.71 48.66
N ALA A 25 56.80 25.61 48.05
CA ALA A 25 56.33 26.46 46.97
C ALA A 25 55.88 25.66 45.73
N LEU A 26 56.62 24.59 45.37
CA LEU A 26 56.23 23.70 44.27
C LEU A 26 54.95 22.91 44.61
N ALA A 27 54.79 22.46 45.86
CA ALA A 27 53.58 21.75 46.29
C ALA A 27 52.34 22.64 46.22
N GLU A 28 52.44 23.91 46.63
CA GLU A 28 51.34 24.87 46.51
C GLU A 28 51.03 25.16 45.03
N GLN A 29 52.05 25.32 44.19
CA GLN A 29 51.86 25.52 42.75
C GLN A 29 51.17 24.32 42.06
N VAL A 30 51.51 23.09 42.45
CA VAL A 30 50.85 21.87 41.93
C VAL A 30 49.39 21.80 42.38
N LYS A 31 49.10 22.18 43.63
CA LYS A 31 47.75 22.22 44.19
C LYS A 31 46.88 23.28 43.51
N ASP A 32 47.44 24.47 43.24
CA ASP A 32 46.78 25.53 42.49
C ASP A 32 46.48 25.08 41.06
N LEU A 33 47.45 24.42 40.41
CA LEU A 33 47.26 23.89 39.06
C LEU A 33 46.19 22.80 39.01
N LEU A 34 46.16 21.90 39.99
CA LEU A 34 45.14 20.85 40.06
C LEU A 34 43.75 21.46 40.27
N THR A 35 43.62 22.42 41.18
CA THR A 35 42.36 23.13 41.43
C THR A 35 41.88 23.86 40.17
N ALA A 36 42.78 24.59 39.51
CA ALA A 36 42.47 25.27 38.25
C ALA A 36 42.08 24.26 37.13
N SER A 37 42.72 23.10 37.10
CA SER A 37 42.39 22.04 36.13
C SER A 37 41.03 21.40 36.42
N GLU A 38 40.68 21.18 37.69
CA GLU A 38 39.38 20.65 38.10
C GLU A 38 38.25 21.64 37.77
N ASP A 39 38.47 22.93 38.02
CA ASP A 39 37.52 23.98 37.66
C ASP A 39 37.34 24.10 36.15
N ALA A 40 38.44 24.02 35.38
CA ALA A 40 38.38 23.99 33.93
C ALA A 40 37.62 22.75 33.41
N ALA A 41 37.88 21.58 33.99
CA ALA A 41 37.17 20.35 33.63
C ALA A 41 35.66 20.45 33.94
N ARG A 42 35.29 21.05 35.08
CA ARG A 42 33.89 21.29 35.44
C ARG A 42 33.22 22.23 34.44
N ALA A 43 33.87 23.34 34.09
CA ALA A 43 33.35 24.29 33.11
C ALA A 43 33.17 23.67 31.71
N ILE A 44 34.12 22.84 31.27
CA ILE A 44 34.02 22.12 30.00
C ILE A 44 32.84 21.14 30.02
N LYS A 45 32.65 20.40 31.12
CA LYS A 45 31.54 19.46 31.27
C LYS A 45 30.18 20.17 31.22
N GLU A 46 30.02 21.25 32.00
CA GLU A 46 28.78 22.04 32.00
C GLU A 46 28.47 22.62 30.61
N ARG A 47 29.50 23.12 29.91
CA ARG A 47 29.36 23.63 28.55
C ARG A 47 28.94 22.53 27.58
N ALA A 48 29.55 21.35 27.65
CA ALA A 48 29.23 20.22 26.80
C ALA A 48 27.81 19.70 27.04
N GLU A 49 27.36 19.64 28.30
CA GLU A 49 25.99 19.26 28.65
C GLU A 49 24.97 20.25 28.09
N HIS A 50 25.24 21.55 28.22
CA HIS A 50 24.38 22.59 27.64
C HIS A 50 24.32 22.51 26.11
N ASP A 51 25.46 22.33 25.44
CA ASP A 51 25.54 22.23 23.98
C ASP A 51 24.85 20.94 23.48
N ALA A 52 24.98 19.83 24.21
CA ALA A 52 24.27 18.58 23.91
C ALA A 52 22.75 18.75 24.05
N ASP A 53 22.29 19.46 25.07
CA ASP A 53 20.86 19.77 25.25
C ASP A 53 20.31 20.68 24.15
N ALA A 54 21.08 21.71 23.76
CA ALA A 54 20.73 22.59 22.66
C ALA A 54 20.64 21.80 21.34
N LEU A 55 21.60 20.93 21.07
CA LEU A 55 21.61 20.08 19.89
C LEU A 55 20.43 19.12 19.89
N ARG A 56 20.15 18.43 21.02
CA ARG A 56 19.01 17.52 21.14
C ARG A 56 17.68 18.22 20.89
N ARG A 57 17.47 19.40 21.45
CA ARG A 57 16.24 20.19 21.22
C ARG A 57 16.11 20.60 19.76
N THR A 58 17.20 21.04 19.13
CA THR A 58 17.21 21.46 17.73
C THR A 58 16.95 20.28 16.79
N ALA A 59 17.62 19.15 17.00
CA ALA A 59 17.43 17.93 16.22
C ALA A 59 16.00 17.39 16.38
N THR A 60 15.45 17.41 17.60
CA THR A 60 14.06 16.98 17.85
C THR A 60 13.08 17.88 17.10
N ARG A 61 13.27 19.21 17.14
CA ARG A 61 12.42 20.15 16.40
C ARG A 61 12.48 19.91 14.90
N ALA A 62 13.69 19.79 14.34
CA ALA A 62 13.88 19.52 12.92
C ALA A 62 13.23 18.19 12.50
N ALA A 63 13.36 17.14 13.33
CA ALA A 63 12.72 15.85 13.06
C ALA A 63 11.18 15.95 13.08
N VAL A 64 10.60 16.73 14.00
CA VAL A 64 9.14 16.95 14.05
C VAL A 64 8.66 17.76 12.84
N GLU A 65 9.39 18.80 12.44
CA GLU A 65 9.06 19.59 11.24
C GLU A 65 9.10 18.73 9.98
N GLU A 66 10.14 17.90 9.83
CA GLU A 66 10.28 17.00 8.69
C GLU A 66 9.21 15.89 8.69
N ALA A 67 8.89 15.31 9.86
CA ALA A 67 7.78 14.37 9.98
C ALA A 67 6.44 15.02 9.63
N GLY A 68 6.23 16.28 10.02
CA GLY A 68 5.06 17.07 9.63
C GLY A 68 4.96 17.23 8.11
N ARG A 69 6.06 17.62 7.45
CA ARG A 69 6.11 17.72 5.97
C ARG A 69 5.87 16.38 5.29
N ALA A 70 6.49 15.31 5.78
CA ALA A 70 6.32 13.97 5.25
C ALA A 70 4.88 13.46 5.37
N MET A 71 4.07 13.97 6.31
CA MET A 71 2.64 13.65 6.40
C MET A 71 1.78 14.50 5.46
N THR A 72 2.15 15.74 5.18
CA THR A 72 1.36 16.64 4.32
C THR A 72 1.63 16.41 2.83
N VAL A 73 2.88 16.19 2.43
CA VAL A 73 3.28 16.00 1.02
C VAL A 73 2.55 14.85 0.30
N PRO A 74 2.49 13.62 0.84
CA PRO A 74 1.77 12.54 0.17
C PRO A 74 0.26 12.81 0.12
N SER A 75 -0.28 13.57 1.07
CA SER A 75 -1.69 13.97 1.05
C SER A 75 -1.97 14.95 -0.08
N GLU A 76 -1.09 15.93 -0.32
CA GLU A 76 -1.25 16.92 -1.40
C GLU A 76 -1.13 16.30 -2.81
N GLU A 77 -0.34 15.25 -2.99
CA GLU A 77 -0.20 14.56 -4.28
C GLU A 77 -1.26 13.46 -4.48
N LYS A 78 -1.55 12.65 -3.46
CA LYS A 78 -2.45 11.50 -3.59
C LYS A 78 -3.93 11.86 -3.58
N LEU A 79 -4.33 12.95 -2.93
CA LEU A 79 -5.72 13.40 -2.96
C LEU A 79 -6.20 13.78 -4.38
N PRO A 80 -5.51 14.63 -5.17
CA PRO A 80 -5.96 14.97 -6.51
C PRO A 80 -5.91 13.76 -7.46
N GLU A 81 -4.95 12.84 -7.31
CA GLU A 81 -4.97 11.56 -8.02
C GLU A 81 -6.23 10.73 -7.69
N LEU A 82 -6.61 10.65 -6.41
CA LEU A 82 -7.83 9.97 -5.98
C LEU A 82 -9.09 10.66 -6.50
N GLU A 83 -9.13 11.99 -6.48
CA GLU A 83 -10.27 12.76 -7.00
C GLU A 83 -10.43 12.60 -8.52
N ALA A 84 -9.32 12.55 -9.26
CA ALA A 84 -9.32 12.27 -10.69
C ALA A 84 -9.87 10.86 -10.98
N THR A 85 -9.34 9.84 -10.31
CA THR A 85 -9.80 8.45 -10.49
C THR A 85 -11.27 8.26 -10.07
N VAL A 86 -11.73 8.94 -9.02
CA VAL A 86 -13.16 8.94 -8.64
C VAL A 86 -14.02 9.62 -9.70
N SER A 87 -13.52 10.68 -10.34
CA SER A 87 -14.23 11.36 -11.42
C SER A 87 -14.35 10.47 -12.67
N GLU A 88 -13.27 9.80 -13.05
CA GLU A 88 -13.25 8.80 -14.13
C GLU A 88 -14.23 7.65 -13.86
N LEU A 89 -14.25 7.13 -12.63
CA LEU A 89 -15.19 6.08 -12.23
C LEU A 89 -16.66 6.52 -12.32
N ARG A 90 -16.96 7.78 -12.02
CA ARG A 90 -18.32 8.33 -12.14
C ARG A 90 -18.75 8.42 -13.60
N GLU A 91 -17.88 8.92 -14.47
CA GLU A 91 -18.13 8.99 -15.90
C GLU A 91 -18.38 7.59 -16.48
N LEU A 92 -17.54 6.60 -16.14
CA LEU A 92 -17.72 5.22 -16.58
C LEU A 92 -19.06 4.61 -16.11
N VAL A 93 -19.52 4.95 -14.90
CA VAL A 93 -20.81 4.47 -14.38
C VAL A 93 -21.99 5.11 -15.11
N ASP A 94 -21.88 6.39 -15.47
CA ASP A 94 -22.93 7.08 -16.23
C ASP A 94 -23.00 6.60 -17.68
N ASP A 95 -21.86 6.30 -18.30
CA ASP A 95 -21.79 5.64 -19.61
C ASP A 95 -22.43 4.24 -19.56
N LEU A 96 -22.07 3.43 -18.55
CA LEU A 96 -22.63 2.09 -18.39
C LEU A 96 -24.16 2.13 -18.18
N ARG A 97 -24.67 3.12 -17.45
CA ARG A 97 -26.12 3.31 -17.30
C ARG A 97 -26.78 3.64 -18.63
N THR A 98 -26.18 4.51 -19.41
CA THR A 98 -26.67 4.87 -20.75
C THR A 98 -26.71 3.65 -21.68
N ASP A 99 -25.67 2.83 -21.64
CA ASP A 99 -25.61 1.58 -22.42
C ASP A 99 -26.67 0.57 -21.99
N VAL A 100 -26.93 0.44 -20.68
CA VAL A 100 -27.99 -0.42 -20.15
C VAL A 100 -29.38 0.08 -20.54
N ASP A 101 -29.64 1.38 -20.48
CA ASP A 101 -30.92 1.97 -20.89
C ASP A 101 -31.16 1.79 -22.39
N ARG A 102 -30.10 1.94 -23.19
CA ARG A 102 -30.14 1.66 -24.63
C ARG A 102 -30.42 0.19 -24.91
N LEU A 103 -29.68 -0.73 -24.27
CA LEU A 103 -29.89 -2.17 -24.43
C LEU A 103 -31.31 -2.58 -24.02
N THR A 104 -31.82 -2.01 -22.94
CA THR A 104 -33.20 -2.22 -22.49
C THR A 104 -34.20 -1.76 -23.55
N THR A 105 -33.97 -0.59 -24.16
CA THR A 105 -34.82 -0.06 -25.24
C THR A 105 -34.78 -0.97 -26.47
N GLU A 106 -33.59 -1.38 -26.92
CA GLU A 106 -33.42 -2.28 -28.05
C GLU A 106 -34.12 -3.65 -27.80
N LEU A 107 -33.98 -4.21 -26.60
CA LEU A 107 -34.68 -5.45 -26.21
C LEU A 107 -36.21 -5.30 -26.19
N THR A 108 -36.72 -4.17 -25.70
CA THR A 108 -38.18 -3.92 -25.73
C THR A 108 -38.71 -3.78 -27.15
N LEU A 109 -37.94 -3.16 -28.05
CA LEU A 109 -38.30 -3.04 -29.45
C LEU A 109 -38.34 -4.42 -30.12
N VAL A 110 -37.29 -5.23 -29.97
CA VAL A 110 -37.23 -6.59 -30.54
C VAL A 110 -38.39 -7.46 -30.01
N GLY A 111 -38.67 -7.39 -28.71
CA GLY A 111 -39.80 -8.11 -28.12
C GLY A 111 -41.17 -7.66 -28.65
N SER A 112 -41.29 -6.39 -29.05
CA SER A 112 -42.51 -5.85 -29.68
C SER A 112 -42.65 -6.27 -31.14
N GLU A 113 -41.56 -6.26 -31.91
CA GLU A 113 -41.53 -6.73 -33.31
C GLU A 113 -41.88 -8.21 -33.40
N GLN A 114 -41.37 -9.03 -32.48
CA GLN A 114 -41.71 -10.45 -32.37
C GLN A 114 -43.19 -10.73 -32.07
N ARG A 115 -43.89 -9.82 -31.36
CA ARG A 115 -45.35 -9.91 -31.15
C ARG A 115 -46.17 -9.44 -32.34
N SER A 116 -45.59 -8.64 -33.23
CA SER A 116 -46.23 -8.14 -34.45
C SER A 116 -46.09 -9.07 -35.65
N LEU A 117 -45.32 -10.17 -35.54
CA LEU A 117 -45.41 -11.21 -36.56
C LEU A 117 -46.85 -11.77 -36.59
N PRO A 118 -47.45 -11.92 -37.79
CA PRO A 118 -48.73 -12.60 -37.91
C PRO A 118 -48.62 -13.98 -37.26
N PRO A 119 -49.68 -14.47 -36.60
CA PRO A 119 -49.66 -15.82 -36.03
C PRO A 119 -49.18 -16.78 -37.11
N PRO A 120 -48.31 -17.75 -36.79
CA PRO A 120 -47.94 -18.77 -37.75
C PRO A 120 -49.24 -19.35 -38.30
N SER A 121 -49.42 -19.26 -39.62
CA SER A 121 -50.54 -19.90 -40.31
C SER A 121 -50.60 -21.35 -39.85
N ASP A 122 -51.81 -21.88 -39.59
CA ASP A 122 -52.12 -23.19 -38.97
C ASP A 122 -51.49 -24.43 -39.66
N ALA A 123 -50.57 -24.26 -40.60
CA ALA A 123 -49.82 -25.32 -41.27
C ALA A 123 -48.65 -25.91 -40.45
N GLN A 124 -48.35 -25.37 -39.25
CA GLN A 124 -47.41 -26.00 -38.31
C GLN A 124 -48.01 -26.02 -36.92
N THR A 125 -49.02 -26.86 -36.71
CA THR A 125 -49.32 -27.33 -35.36
C THR A 125 -48.12 -28.20 -34.95
N PRO A 126 -47.28 -27.79 -33.96
CA PRO A 126 -46.25 -28.67 -33.45
C PRO A 126 -46.93 -29.97 -32.98
N PRO A 127 -46.33 -31.14 -33.20
CA PRO A 127 -46.91 -32.40 -32.75
C PRO A 127 -47.30 -32.27 -31.27
N PRO A 128 -48.58 -32.47 -30.92
CA PRO A 128 -49.02 -32.36 -29.55
C PRO A 128 -48.38 -33.48 -28.73
N GLY A 129 -47.58 -33.11 -27.71
CA GLY A 129 -46.94 -34.08 -26.83
C GLY A 129 -45.65 -33.58 -26.17
N PHE A 130 -44.96 -32.60 -26.77
CA PHE A 130 -43.66 -32.14 -26.30
C PHE A 130 -43.72 -30.80 -25.56
N ASP A 131 -42.87 -30.64 -24.54
CA ASP A 131 -42.66 -29.36 -23.88
C ASP A 131 -42.14 -28.33 -24.91
N ARG A 132 -42.93 -27.29 -25.15
CA ARG A 132 -42.61 -26.21 -26.10
C ARG A 132 -41.26 -25.56 -25.81
N ARG A 133 -40.86 -25.48 -24.53
CA ARG A 133 -39.57 -24.93 -24.13
C ARG A 133 -38.42 -25.87 -24.52
N ALA A 134 -38.57 -27.17 -24.31
CA ALA A 134 -37.60 -28.18 -24.72
C ALA A 134 -37.45 -28.22 -26.25
N LEU A 135 -38.57 -28.11 -26.98
CA LEU A 135 -38.57 -28.06 -28.45
C LEU A 135 -37.79 -26.86 -28.98
N LEU A 136 -38.01 -25.65 -28.44
CA LEU A 136 -37.31 -24.45 -28.88
C LEU A 136 -35.80 -24.51 -28.60
N ILE A 137 -35.43 -25.05 -27.44
CA ILE A 137 -34.02 -25.23 -27.05
C ILE A 137 -33.34 -26.26 -27.96
N ALA A 138 -33.98 -27.41 -28.18
CA ALA A 138 -33.48 -28.45 -29.09
C ALA A 138 -33.34 -27.92 -30.53
N LEU A 139 -34.33 -27.19 -31.03
CA LEU A 139 -34.28 -26.59 -32.37
C LEU A 139 -33.17 -25.55 -32.51
N ASN A 140 -32.96 -24.72 -31.49
CA ASN A 140 -31.86 -23.75 -31.46
C ASN A 140 -30.50 -24.45 -31.47
N MET A 141 -30.33 -25.51 -30.66
CA MET A 141 -29.10 -26.31 -30.63
C MET A 141 -28.84 -27.00 -31.97
N ALA A 142 -29.87 -27.62 -32.57
CA ALA A 142 -29.76 -28.27 -33.88
C ALA A 142 -29.42 -27.27 -34.99
N SER A 143 -30.05 -26.08 -34.99
CA SER A 143 -29.77 -25.01 -35.98
C SER A 143 -28.35 -24.46 -35.86
N ASN A 144 -27.77 -24.50 -34.66
CA ASN A 144 -26.39 -24.09 -34.39
C ASN A 144 -25.37 -25.23 -34.57
N GLY A 145 -25.80 -26.40 -35.05
CA GLY A 145 -24.92 -27.53 -35.38
C GLY A 145 -24.55 -28.45 -34.22
N ALA A 146 -25.20 -28.33 -33.06
CA ALA A 146 -25.01 -29.27 -31.96
C ALA A 146 -25.52 -30.66 -32.34
N SER A 147 -24.85 -31.71 -31.86
CA SER A 147 -25.25 -33.09 -32.14
C SER A 147 -26.48 -33.52 -31.33
N ARG A 148 -27.19 -34.54 -31.83
CA ARG A 148 -28.35 -35.11 -31.13
C ARG A 148 -28.03 -35.56 -29.70
N ALA A 149 -26.84 -36.14 -29.48
CA ALA A 149 -26.42 -36.61 -28.16
C ALA A 149 -26.22 -35.43 -27.20
N GLU A 150 -25.55 -34.36 -27.64
CA GLU A 150 -25.36 -33.14 -26.84
C GLU A 150 -26.69 -32.47 -26.50
N ALA A 151 -27.65 -32.48 -27.44
CA ALA A 151 -28.98 -31.97 -27.17
C ALA A 151 -29.73 -32.82 -26.13
N ALA A 152 -29.61 -34.14 -26.15
CA ALA A 152 -30.22 -35.04 -25.16
C ALA A 152 -29.66 -34.79 -23.75
N ASP A 153 -28.33 -34.70 -23.63
CA ASP A 153 -27.66 -34.42 -22.36
C ASP A 153 -28.11 -33.05 -21.80
N TYR A 154 -28.17 -32.03 -22.66
CA TYR A 154 -28.59 -30.69 -22.24
C TYR A 154 -30.04 -30.64 -21.73
N LEU A 155 -30.96 -31.34 -22.40
CA LEU A 155 -32.37 -31.39 -22.00
C LEU A 155 -32.56 -32.20 -20.70
N ALA A 156 -31.78 -33.26 -20.51
CA ALA A 156 -31.78 -34.05 -19.28
C ALA A 156 -31.28 -33.21 -18.09
N ASP A 157 -30.17 -32.49 -18.27
CA ASP A 157 -29.53 -31.72 -17.19
C ASP A 157 -30.28 -30.44 -16.82
N ASN A 158 -30.81 -29.71 -17.81
CA ASN A 158 -31.38 -28.37 -17.59
C ASN A 158 -32.91 -28.37 -17.44
N LEU A 159 -33.59 -29.36 -18.02
CA LEU A 159 -35.06 -29.42 -18.03
C LEU A 159 -35.61 -30.70 -17.37
N ASN A 160 -34.74 -31.60 -16.90
CA ASN A 160 -35.12 -32.90 -16.33
C ASN A 160 -35.97 -33.76 -17.29
N LEU A 161 -35.87 -33.56 -18.60
CA LEU A 161 -36.53 -34.40 -19.59
C LEU A 161 -35.68 -35.63 -19.88
N ARG A 162 -36.07 -36.77 -19.29
CA ARG A 162 -35.38 -38.06 -19.48
C ARG A 162 -35.80 -38.78 -20.76
N ASP A 163 -37.03 -38.57 -21.22
CA ASP A 163 -37.57 -39.16 -22.45
C ASP A 163 -37.70 -38.08 -23.54
N CYS A 164 -36.58 -37.75 -24.19
CA CYS A 164 -36.53 -36.72 -25.24
C CYS A 164 -36.25 -37.28 -26.65
N ASP A 165 -36.23 -38.61 -26.84
CA ASP A 165 -35.89 -39.23 -28.12
C ASP A 165 -36.87 -38.88 -29.25
N GLU A 166 -38.18 -38.98 -29.02
CA GLU A 166 -39.19 -38.63 -30.03
C GLU A 166 -39.17 -37.12 -30.37
N LEU A 167 -38.82 -36.28 -29.40
CA LEU A 167 -38.66 -34.83 -29.59
C LEU A 167 -37.45 -34.55 -30.48
N LEU A 168 -36.31 -35.19 -30.18
CA LEU A 168 -35.07 -35.00 -30.92
C LEU A 168 -35.17 -35.58 -32.33
N ASP A 169 -35.85 -36.71 -32.53
CA ASP A 169 -36.14 -37.26 -33.86
C ASP A 169 -36.95 -36.27 -34.71
N ALA A 170 -37.96 -35.64 -34.12
CA ALA A 170 -38.76 -34.64 -34.81
C ALA A 170 -37.95 -33.37 -35.17
N VAL A 171 -37.09 -32.89 -34.26
CA VAL A 171 -36.28 -31.68 -34.46
C VAL A 171 -35.17 -31.89 -35.48
N TYR A 172 -34.37 -32.94 -35.32
CA TYR A 172 -33.25 -33.20 -36.23
C TYR A 172 -33.74 -33.68 -37.60
N GLY A 173 -34.83 -34.44 -37.66
CA GLY A 173 -35.49 -34.78 -38.92
C GLY A 173 -36.00 -33.55 -39.68
N TYR A 174 -36.52 -32.53 -38.96
CA TYR A 174 -36.93 -31.27 -39.56
C TYR A 174 -35.73 -30.45 -40.08
N VAL A 175 -34.68 -30.30 -39.28
CA VAL A 175 -33.48 -29.53 -39.66
C VAL A 175 -32.76 -30.17 -40.86
N ASP A 176 -32.59 -31.50 -40.86
CA ASP A 176 -32.01 -32.24 -41.98
C ASP A 176 -32.85 -32.11 -43.25
N SER A 177 -34.19 -32.03 -43.13
CA SER A 177 -35.10 -31.81 -44.25
C SER A 177 -35.06 -30.38 -44.79
N THR A 178 -34.72 -29.39 -43.97
CA THR A 178 -34.57 -27.98 -44.39
C THR A 178 -33.18 -27.63 -44.93
N ALA A 179 -32.19 -28.50 -44.69
CA ALA A 179 -30.82 -28.34 -45.16
C ALA A 179 -30.56 -29.01 -46.54
N ALA A 180 -31.54 -29.75 -47.07
CA ALA A 180 -31.54 -30.36 -48.41
C ALA A 180 -32.27 -29.46 -49.44
#